data_AF-A0A7G6Z4B2-F1
#
_entry.id   AF-A0A7G6Z4B2-F1
#
_cell.length_a   1.000
_cell.length_b   1.000
_cell.length_c   1.000
_cell.angle_alpha   90.00
_cell.angle_beta   90.00
_cell.angle_gamma   90.00
#
_symmetry.space_group_name_H-M   'P 1'
#
loop_
_entity.id
_entity.type
_entity.pdbx_description
1 polymer ?
#
loop_
_entity_poly.entity_id
_entity_poly.type
_entity_poly.pdbx_seq_one_letter_code
_entity_poly.pdbx_strand_id
1 'polypeptide(L)'
;MNVPGSSAFGNAETRRFELTLKKPWFGWVPKPTVVFDGRGNPAQWGTGTWMVPTEGTTVVGVFLFNRLWRFGDAQISLDGSGPSAVTYSAPWLPFLRGRLRVTRA
;
A
#
# COMPACT_ATOMS: atom_id res chain seq x y z
N MET A 1 44.50 -19.06 0.59
CA MET A 1 43.51 -18.48 1.53
C MET A 1 42.69 -17.47 0.76
N ASN A 2 41.49 -17.85 0.31
CA ASN A 2 40.58 -16.95 -0.39
C ASN A 2 39.58 -16.41 0.63
N VAL A 3 39.51 -15.10 0.80
CA VAL A 3 38.52 -14.43 1.64
C VAL A 3 37.32 -14.15 0.73
N PRO A 4 36.16 -14.81 0.92
CA PRO A 4 34.97 -14.43 0.17
C PRO A 4 34.51 -13.06 0.67
N GLY A 5 34.71 -12.04 -0.16
CA GLY A 5 34.13 -10.72 0.02
C GLY A 5 32.62 -10.84 0.16
N SER A 6 32.10 -10.21 1.21
CA SER A 6 30.71 -10.19 1.60
C SER A 6 29.83 -9.55 0.51
N SER A 7 29.15 -10.37 -0.29
CA SER A 7 27.98 -9.99 -1.08
C SER A 7 26.72 -10.58 -0.45
N ALA A 8 26.49 -10.28 0.84
CA ALA A 8 25.27 -10.68 1.55
C ALA A 8 24.26 -9.52 1.58
N PHE A 9 24.01 -8.92 0.42
CA PHE A 9 22.66 -8.45 0.11
C PHE A 9 22.16 -9.49 -0.87
N GLY A 10 21.57 -10.58 -0.35
CA GLY A 10 20.76 -11.45 -1.20
C GLY A 10 19.86 -10.52 -2.01
N ASN A 11 19.79 -10.71 -3.33
CA ASN A 11 18.90 -9.92 -4.17
C ASN A 11 17.52 -10.03 -3.55
N ALA A 12 17.10 -9.02 -2.78
CA ALA A 12 15.81 -9.02 -2.14
C ALA A 12 14.83 -9.04 -3.29
N GLU A 13 14.26 -10.21 -3.57
CA GLU A 13 13.38 -10.38 -4.72
C GLU A 13 12.24 -9.38 -4.51
N THR A 14 12.07 -8.46 -5.46
CA THR A 14 10.99 -7.49 -5.39
C THR A 14 9.90 -7.92 -6.35
N ARG A 15 8.67 -7.97 -5.88
CA ARG A 15 7.50 -8.28 -6.70
C ARG A 15 6.69 -7.03 -6.97
N ARG A 16 6.02 -7.04 -8.12
CA ARG A 16 5.05 -6.02 -8.49
C ARG A 16 3.79 -6.18 -7.65
N PHE A 17 3.41 -5.12 -6.97
CA PHE A 17 2.17 -5.01 -6.22
C PHE A 17 1.29 -3.93 -6.82
N GLU A 18 0.07 -4.30 -7.16
CA GLU A 18 -0.93 -3.38 -7.69
C GLU A 18 -1.88 -2.96 -6.57
N LEU A 19 -2.06 -1.66 -6.38
CA LEU A 19 -3.06 -1.14 -5.47
C LEU A 19 -3.99 -0.16 -6.19
N THR A 20 -5.24 -0.56 -6.26
CA THR A 20 -6.31 0.21 -6.88
C THR A 20 -7.02 1.04 -5.83
N LEU A 21 -6.87 2.37 -5.92
CA LEU A 21 -7.50 3.34 -5.03
C LEU A 21 -8.83 3.80 -5.64
N LYS A 22 -9.95 3.27 -5.14
CA LYS A 22 -11.29 3.66 -5.60
C LYS A 22 -11.75 4.94 -4.91
N LYS A 23 -11.99 5.96 -5.74
CA LYS A 23 -12.57 7.23 -5.33
C LYS A 23 -14.02 7.01 -4.87
N PRO A 24 -14.46 7.64 -3.76
CA PRO A 24 -15.87 7.66 -3.39
C PRO A 24 -16.65 8.55 -4.37
N TRP A 25 -17.92 8.24 -4.59
CA TRP A 25 -18.78 9.01 -5.50
C TRP A 25 -19.03 10.44 -4.96
N PHE A 26 -19.07 10.62 -3.64
CA PHE A 26 -19.48 11.88 -3.04
C PHE A 26 -18.33 12.91 -2.93
N GLY A 27 -18.50 14.08 -3.56
CA GLY A 27 -17.82 15.35 -3.21
C GLY A 27 -16.30 15.40 -3.34
N TRP A 28 -15.72 16.55 -2.97
CA TRP A 28 -14.28 16.84 -3.02
C TRP A 28 -13.48 15.90 -2.10
N VAL A 29 -12.87 14.87 -2.69
CA VAL A 29 -12.13 13.84 -1.94
C VAL A 29 -10.64 14.21 -1.87
N PRO A 30 -10.03 14.22 -0.68
CA PRO A 30 -8.59 14.49 -0.56
C PRO A 30 -7.77 13.43 -1.30
N LYS A 31 -6.51 13.75 -1.60
CA LYS A 31 -5.58 12.78 -2.20
C LYS A 31 -5.32 11.64 -1.20
N PRO A 32 -5.39 10.37 -1.65
CA PRO A 32 -5.03 9.24 -0.81
C PRO A 32 -3.53 9.27 -0.53
N THR A 33 -3.15 8.88 0.67
CA THR A 33 -1.75 8.65 1.04
C THR A 33 -1.58 7.17 1.28
N VAL A 34 -0.63 6.56 0.57
CA VAL A 34 -0.29 5.15 0.72
C VAL A 34 0.98 5.04 1.55
N VAL A 35 0.97 4.22 2.56
CA VAL A 35 2.11 3.97 3.43
C VAL A 35 2.68 2.61 3.09
N PHE A 36 3.97 2.55 2.78
CA PHE A 36 4.70 1.30 2.64
C PHE A 36 5.78 1.28 3.71
N ASP A 37 5.72 0.30 4.62
CA ASP A 37 6.73 0.13 5.67
C ASP A 37 6.97 1.43 6.48
N GLY A 38 5.89 2.09 6.88
CA GLY A 38 5.94 3.36 7.60
C GLY A 38 6.25 4.61 6.74
N ARG A 39 6.62 4.46 5.45
CA ARG A 39 6.83 5.60 4.55
C ARG A 39 5.56 5.98 3.80
N GLY A 40 5.03 7.16 4.12
CA GLY A 40 3.90 7.77 3.43
C GLY A 40 4.27 8.32 2.06
N ASN A 41 3.55 7.91 1.03
CA ASN A 41 3.67 8.32 -0.36
C ASN A 41 2.32 8.89 -0.80
N PRO A 42 2.25 10.19 -1.17
CA PRO A 42 1.06 10.76 -1.77
C PRO A 42 0.73 10.03 -3.07
N ALA A 43 -0.50 9.54 -3.20
CA ALA A 43 -0.96 8.80 -4.37
C ALA A 43 -2.12 9.51 -5.07
N GLN A 44 -2.41 9.08 -6.29
CA GLN A 44 -3.59 9.50 -7.04
C GLN A 44 -4.67 8.42 -6.97
N TRP A 45 -5.93 8.83 -7.12
CA TRP A 45 -7.03 7.88 -7.31
C TRP A 45 -6.81 7.08 -8.60
N GLY A 46 -7.13 5.79 -8.56
CA GLY A 46 -6.86 4.85 -9.66
C GLY A 46 -5.87 3.77 -9.26
N THR A 47 -5.36 3.06 -10.26
CA THR A 47 -4.44 1.94 -10.09
C THR A 47 -3.02 2.43 -10.04
N GLY A 48 -2.33 2.20 -8.92
CA GLY A 48 -0.89 2.37 -8.80
C GLY A 48 -0.17 1.04 -8.81
N THR A 49 1.09 1.07 -9.20
CA THR A 49 2.00 -0.08 -9.13
C THR A 49 3.17 0.29 -8.24
N TRP A 50 3.50 -0.61 -7.31
CA TRP A 50 4.62 -0.48 -6.40
C TRP A 50 5.47 -1.75 -6.42
N MET A 51 6.75 -1.61 -6.06
CA MET A 51 7.65 -2.73 -5.87
C MET A 51 7.75 -3.00 -4.37
N VAL A 52 7.39 -4.21 -3.96
CA VAL A 52 7.46 -4.64 -2.55
C VAL A 52 8.44 -5.81 -2.43
N PRO A 53 9.27 -5.87 -1.37
CA PRO A 53 10.09 -7.05 -1.09
C PRO A 53 9.22 -8.30 -0.95
N THR A 54 9.63 -9.42 -1.54
CA THR A 54 9.04 -10.75 -1.30
C THR A 54 9.54 -11.35 0.01
N GLU A 55 10.75 -10.97 0.41
CA GLU A 55 11.32 -11.36 1.70
C GLU A 55 10.82 -10.43 2.81
N GLY A 56 10.17 -11.03 3.81
CA GLY A 56 9.62 -10.31 4.96
C GLY A 56 8.15 -9.89 4.79
N THR A 57 7.66 -9.14 5.77
CA THR A 57 6.27 -8.63 5.79
C THR A 57 6.29 -7.13 5.53
N THR A 58 5.78 -6.72 4.37
CA THR A 58 5.60 -5.30 4.04
C THR A 58 4.21 -4.86 4.50
N VAL A 59 4.15 -3.89 5.40
CA VAL A 59 2.86 -3.30 5.81
C VAL A 59 2.48 -2.22 4.80
N VAL A 60 1.36 -2.44 4.11
CA VAL A 60 0.76 -1.47 3.19
C VAL A 60 -0.46 -0.86 3.85
N GLY A 61 -0.38 0.44 4.13
CA GLY A 61 -1.46 1.25 4.66
C GLY A 61 -2.01 2.20 3.62
N VAL A 62 -3.28 2.56 3.72
CA VAL A 62 -3.87 3.67 2.99
C VAL A 62 -4.67 4.50 3.96
N PHE A 63 -4.46 5.80 3.93
CA PHE A 63 -5.27 6.75 4.68
C PHE A 63 -5.58 8.00 3.85
N LEU A 64 -6.62 8.69 4.25
CA LEU A 64 -7.04 9.96 3.68
C LEU A 64 -6.82 11.04 4.74
N PHE A 65 -6.24 12.16 4.35
CA PHE A 65 -6.06 13.29 5.24
C PHE A 65 -6.97 14.42 4.78
N ASN A 66 -8.01 14.73 5.56
CA ASN A 66 -8.70 16.01 5.44
C ASN A 66 -7.95 17.00 6.33
N ARG A 67 -7.97 18.29 5.97
CA ARG A 67 -7.25 19.41 6.62
C ARG A 67 -7.24 19.41 8.15
N LEU A 68 -8.19 18.73 8.80
CA LEU A 68 -8.28 18.57 10.26
C LEU A 68 -7.85 17.19 10.81
N TRP A 69 -8.06 16.06 10.11
CA TRP A 69 -7.75 14.72 10.63
C TRP A 69 -7.57 13.62 9.56
N ARG A 70 -6.97 12.50 9.96
CA ARG A 70 -6.83 11.28 9.15
C ARG A 70 -8.05 10.37 9.28
N PHE A 71 -8.56 9.88 8.16
CA PHE A 71 -9.70 8.96 8.10
C PHE A 71 -9.49 7.92 7.00
N GLY A 72 -10.41 6.95 6.91
CA GLY A 72 -10.29 5.92 5.89
C GLY A 72 -9.08 5.00 6.07
N ASP A 73 -8.48 4.96 7.26
CA ASP A 73 -7.32 4.12 7.55
C ASP A 73 -7.67 2.64 7.31
N ALA A 74 -6.84 1.99 6.50
CA ALA A 74 -6.87 0.57 6.27
C ALA A 74 -5.44 0.09 6.04
N GLN A 75 -5.09 -1.05 6.64
CA GLN A 75 -3.77 -1.65 6.52
C GLN A 75 -3.89 -3.13 6.14
N ILE A 76 -2.94 -3.60 5.34
CA ILE A 76 -2.78 -5.00 5.00
C ILE A 76 -1.29 -5.36 5.08
N SER A 77 -1.01 -6.53 5.62
CA SER A 77 0.32 -7.10 5.61
C SER A 77 0.48 -7.92 4.34
N LEU A 78 1.52 -7.61 3.56
CA LEU A 78 1.91 -8.39 2.39
C LEU A 78 3.16 -9.18 2.73
N ASP A 79 3.05 -10.50 2.70
CA ASP A 79 4.15 -11.45 2.71
C ASP A 79 4.52 -11.87 1.28
N GLY A 80 5.63 -12.59 1.10
CA GLY A 80 6.08 -13.07 -0.22
C GLY A 80 5.04 -13.90 -0.98
N SER A 81 4.18 -14.63 -0.26
CA SER A 81 3.07 -15.42 -0.83
C SER A 81 1.74 -14.66 -0.93
N GLY A 82 1.73 -13.40 -0.46
CA GLY A 82 0.55 -12.58 -0.32
C GLY A 82 -0.07 -12.14 -1.64
N PRO A 83 -1.18 -11.39 -1.59
CA PRO A 83 -1.92 -10.97 -2.77
C PRO A 83 -1.20 -9.92 -3.61
N SER A 84 -1.10 -10.16 -4.93
CA SER A 84 -0.41 -9.28 -5.88
C SER A 84 -1.20 -8.03 -6.25
N ALA A 85 -2.52 -8.05 -6.05
CA ALA A 85 -3.39 -6.90 -6.25
C ALA A 85 -4.34 -6.68 -5.06
N VAL A 86 -4.53 -5.42 -4.70
CA VAL A 86 -5.44 -5.03 -3.62
C VAL A 86 -6.22 -3.80 -4.08
N THR A 87 -7.51 -3.79 -3.78
CA THR A 87 -8.37 -2.64 -4.00
C THR A 87 -8.68 -1.97 -2.67
N TYR A 88 -8.34 -0.70 -2.55
CA TYR A 88 -8.81 0.17 -1.49
C TYR A 88 -10.10 0.86 -1.91
N SER A 89 -11.14 0.72 -1.10
CA SER A 89 -12.37 1.48 -1.20
C SER A 89 -12.41 2.52 -0.11
N ALA A 90 -12.41 3.78 -0.52
CA ALA A 90 -12.60 4.90 0.40
C ALA A 90 -13.99 4.83 1.06
N PRO A 91 -14.10 5.23 2.33
CA PRO A 91 -15.38 5.36 2.99
C PRO A 91 -16.22 6.48 2.37
N TRP A 92 -17.55 6.35 2.48
CA TRP A 92 -18.47 7.42 2.06
C TRP A 92 -18.47 8.62 3.02
N LEU A 93 -18.08 8.42 4.28
CA LEU A 93 -18.08 9.45 5.33
C LEU A 93 -16.67 9.65 5.89
N PRO A 94 -16.27 10.90 6.20
CA PRO A 94 -14.91 11.27 6.59
C PRO A 94 -14.51 10.86 8.02
N PHE A 95 -15.26 9.98 8.66
CA PHE A 95 -14.95 9.41 9.99
C PHE A 95 -15.00 7.88 9.98
N LEU A 96 -15.33 7.27 8.83
CA LEU A 96 -15.35 5.83 8.70
C LEU A 96 -13.97 5.29 8.30
N ARG A 97 -13.79 3.99 8.53
CA ARG A 97 -12.60 3.25 8.12
C ARG A 97 -12.66 2.91 6.63
N GLY A 98 -11.51 2.88 5.99
CA GLY A 98 -11.41 2.42 4.60
C GLY A 98 -11.56 0.90 4.55
N ARG A 99 -11.82 0.36 3.37
CA ARG A 99 -11.85 -1.09 3.16
C ARG A 99 -10.77 -1.47 2.16
N LEU A 100 -9.80 -2.27 2.59
CA LEU A 100 -8.90 -2.98 1.68
C LEU A 100 -9.52 -4.34 1.36
N ARG A 101 -9.65 -4.63 0.07
CA ARG A 101 -10.08 -5.93 -0.43
C ARG A 101 -8.97 -6.50 -1.29
N VAL A 102 -8.56 -7.72 -0.96
CA VAL A 102 -7.68 -8.50 -1.81
C VAL A 102 -8.39 -8.76 -3.14
N THR A 103 -7.75 -8.39 -4.24
CA THR A 103 -8.22 -8.69 -5.59
C THR A 103 -7.21 -9.65 -6.18
N ARG A 104 -7.63 -10.85 -6.59
CA ARG A 104 -6.74 -11.72 -7.36
C ARG A 104 -6.61 -11.10 -8.75
N ALA A 105 -5.40 -10.70 -9.11
CA ALA A 105 -5.01 -10.45 -10.50
C ALA A 105 -4.81 -11.79 -11.20
#